data_AF-A0A4Q2E881-F1
#
_entry.id   AF-A0A4Q2E881-F1
#
_cell.length_a   1.000
_cell.length_b   1.000
_cell.length_c   1.000
_cell.angle_alpha   90.00
_cell.angle_beta   90.00
_cell.angle_gamma   90.00
#
_symmetry.space_group_name_H-M   'P 1'
#
loop_
_entity.id
_entity.type
_entity.pdbx_description
1 polymer ?
#
loop_
_entity_poly.entity_id
_entity_poly.type
_entity_poly.pdbx_seq_one_letter_code
_entity_poly.pdbx_strand_id
1 'polypeptide(L)' 'MKRQRRSITQIAMDNLIFIPTKRSRNKPKPVPTESDVTTYDPIWPLLSKRWLRQRARK' A
#
# COMPACT_ATOMS: atom_id res chain seq x y z
N MET A 1 -34.17 25.15 5.67
CA MET A 1 -34.28 23.68 5.73
C MET A 1 -34.01 23.22 7.16
N LYS A 2 -34.97 22.58 7.83
CA LYS A 2 -34.80 22.08 9.20
C LYS A 2 -33.81 20.90 9.16
N ARG A 3 -32.62 21.05 9.75
CA ARG A 3 -31.59 20.00 9.75
C ARG A 3 -32.16 18.78 10.49
N GLN A 4 -32.44 17.69 9.78
CA GLN A 4 -32.92 16.44 10.37
C GLN A 4 -31.96 16.04 11.51
N ARG A 5 -32.47 15.71 12.70
CA ARG A 5 -31.62 15.19 13.78
C ARG A 5 -31.04 13.86 13.28
N ARG A 6 -29.70 13.77 13.24
CA ARG A 6 -29.01 12.51 12.94
C ARG A 6 -29.29 11.51 14.06
N SER A 7 -29.47 10.23 13.72
CA SER A 7 -29.63 9.18 14.73
C SER A 7 -28.35 9.04 15.56
N ILE A 8 -28.49 8.63 16.82
CA ILE A 8 -27.33 8.39 17.71
C ILE A 8 -26.38 7.36 17.10
N THR A 9 -26.92 6.34 16.43
CA THR A 9 -26.15 5.32 15.71
C THR A 9 -25.35 5.92 14.56
N GLN A 10 -25.92 6.83 13.78
CA GLN A 10 -25.21 7.50 12.70
C GLN A 10 -24.09 8.40 13.24
N ILE A 11 -24.34 9.11 14.36
CA ILE A 11 -23.32 9.94 15.01
C ILE A 11 -22.15 9.07 15.53
N ALA A 12 -22.44 7.91 16.10
CA ALA A 12 -21.42 6.97 16.53
C ALA A 12 -20.60 6.49 15.31
N MET A 13 -21.27 5.99 14.26
CA MET A 13 -20.61 5.54 13.02
C MET A 13 -19.72 6.62 12.40
N ASP A 14 -20.18 7.88 12.33
CA ASP A 14 -19.43 9.01 11.79
C ASP A 14 -18.13 9.34 12.58
N ASN A 15 -18.03 8.90 13.84
CA ASN A 15 -16.88 9.12 14.74
C ASN A 15 -16.07 7.86 15.05
N LEU A 16 -16.38 6.72 14.40
CA LEU A 16 -15.62 5.48 14.60
C LEU A 16 -14.16 5.63 14.15
N ILE A 17 -13.25 5.00 14.90
CA ILE A 17 -11.79 4.98 14.63
C ILE A 17 -11.46 4.36 13.26
N PHE A 18 -12.37 3.54 12.73
CA PHE A 18 -12.26 2.90 11.42
C PHE A 18 -12.47 3.87 10.24
N ILE A 19 -12.99 5.08 10.49
CA ILE A 19 -13.07 6.09 9.44
C ILE A 19 -11.65 6.65 9.21
N PRO A 20 -11.11 6.54 7.98
CA PRO A 20 -9.83 7.14 7.67
C PRO A 20 -9.91 8.64 7.93
N THR A 21 -8.99 9.13 8.77
CA THR A 21 -8.94 10.55 9.16
C THR A 21 -8.83 11.45 7.93
N LYS A 22 -9.25 12.72 8.05
CA LYS A 22 -9.11 13.71 6.96
C LYS A 22 -7.69 13.76 6.39
N ARG A 23 -6.67 13.62 7.26
CA ARG A 23 -5.25 13.58 6.85
C ARG A 23 -4.93 12.36 5.98
N SER A 24 -5.47 11.20 6.31
CA SER A 24 -5.31 9.97 5.52
C SER A 24 -6.05 10.05 4.18
N ARG A 25 -7.29 10.55 4.17
CA ARG A 25 -8.09 10.76 2.96
C ARG A 25 -7.47 11.78 1.98
N ASN A 26 -6.95 12.89 2.51
CA ASN A 26 -6.41 13.98 1.69
C ASN A 26 -4.98 13.72 1.19
N LYS A 27 -4.32 12.66 1.67
CA LYS A 27 -2.98 12.26 1.21
C LYS A 27 -3.07 10.87 0.56
N PRO A 28 -3.72 10.75 -0.61
CA PRO A 28 -3.70 9.50 -1.34
C PRO A 28 -2.25 9.10 -1.59
N LYS A 29 -1.95 7.80 -1.45
CA LYS A 29 -0.65 7.28 -1.84
C LYS A 29 -0.46 7.59 -3.34
N PRO A 30 0.72 8.09 -3.75
CA PRO A 30 0.97 8.28 -5.17
C PRO A 30 0.82 6.94 -5.89
N VAL A 31 0.24 6.98 -7.09
CA VAL A 31 0.25 5.82 -7.97
C VAL A 31 1.73 5.55 -8.30
N PRO A 32 2.22 4.32 -8.09
CA PRO A 32 3.62 4.01 -8.39
C PRO A 32 3.88 4.26 -9.87
N THR A 33 5.03 4.86 -10.17
CA THR A 33 5.51 4.97 -11.54
C THR A 33 5.92 3.58 -12.02
N GLU A 34 5.97 3.34 -13.34
CA GLU A 34 6.40 2.05 -13.91
C GLU A 34 7.75 1.57 -13.35
N SER A 35 8.66 2.50 -13.04
CA SER A 35 9.95 2.23 -12.39
C SER A 35 9.84 1.69 -10.96
N ASP A 36 8.78 2.05 -10.25
CA ASP A 36 8.56 1.69 -8.84
C ASP A 36 7.84 0.34 -8.72
N VAL A 37 7.28 -0.18 -9.82
CA VAL A 37 6.61 -1.47 -9.86
C VAL A 37 7.66 -2.57 -9.96
N THR A 38 7.99 -3.15 -8.80
CA THR A 38 8.87 -4.31 -8.74
C THR A 38 8.27 -5.47 -9.53
N THR A 39 8.91 -5.81 -10.65
CA THR A 39 8.52 -6.92 -11.53
C THR A 39 9.56 -8.04 -11.43
N TYR A 40 9.17 -9.26 -11.78
CA TYR A 40 10.10 -10.39 -11.84
C TYR A 40 11.19 -10.14 -12.89
N ASP A 41 12.46 -10.09 -12.45
CA ASP A 41 13.62 -10.08 -13.32
C ASP A 41 14.01 -11.53 -13.69
N PRO A 42 13.86 -11.95 -14.97
CA PRO A 42 14.22 -13.31 -15.39
C PRO A 42 15.73 -13.58 -15.38
N ILE A 43 16.57 -12.54 -15.36
CA ILE A 43 18.03 -12.66 -15.37
C ILE A 43 18.57 -12.93 -13.96
N TRP A 44 17.92 -12.38 -12.93
CA TRP A 44 18.35 -12.48 -11.53
C TRP A 44 18.61 -13.93 -11.05
N PRO A 45 17.76 -14.93 -11.32
CA PRO A 45 18.00 -16.32 -10.94
C PRO A 45 19.21 -16.97 -11.63
N LEU A 46 19.54 -16.52 -12.85
CA LEU A 46 20.71 -17.03 -13.58
C LEU A 46 22.00 -16.48 -13.00
N LEU A 47 22.01 -15.17 -12.69
CA LEU A 47 23.13 -14.51 -12.04
C LEU A 47 23.39 -15.09 -10.65
N SER A 48 22.35 -15.26 -9.83
CA SER A 48 22.48 -15.84 -8.49
C SER A 48 23.09 -17.25 -8.54
N LYS A 49 22.61 -18.11 -9.47
CA LYS A 49 23.20 -19.44 -9.70
C LYS A 49 24.65 -19.38 -10.18
N ARG A 50 25.03 -18.40 -11.02
CA ARG A 50 26.42 -18.20 -11.44
C ARG A 50 27.31 -17.86 -10.25
N TRP A 51 26.88 -16.93 -9.39
CA TRP A 51 27.62 -16.52 -8.20
C TRP A 51 27.78 -17.66 -7.18
N LEU A 52 26.73 -18.45 -6.95
CA LEU A 52 26.81 -19.63 -6.09
C LEU A 52 27.81 -20.65 -6.61
N ARG A 53 27.81 -20.93 -7.92
CA ARG A 53 28.78 -21.83 -8.55
C ARG A 53 30.22 -21.32 -8.42
N GLN A 54 30.44 -20.01 -8.56
CA GLN A 54 31.77 -19.43 -8.39
C GLN A 54 32.25 -19.52 -6.93
N ARG A 55 31.36 -19.27 -5.96
CA ARG A 55 31.67 -19.41 -4.53
C ARG A 55 32.00 -20.85 -4.14
N ALA A 56 31.27 -21.83 -4.66
CA ALA A 56 31.50 -23.25 -4.37
C ALA A 56 32.80 -23.82 -4.97
N ARG A 57 33.44 -23.10 -5.90
CA ARG A 57 34.71 -23.50 -6.53
C ARG A 57 35.95 -22.89 -5.86
N LYS A 58 35.77 -21.99 -4.89
CA LYS A 58 36.84 -21.55 -3.98
C LYS A 58 36.86 -22.47 -2.77
#